data_AF-A0A661E7F7-F1
#
_entry.id   AF-A0A661E7F7-F1
#
_cell.length_a   1.000
_cell.length_b   1.000
_cell.length_c   1.000
_cell.angle_alpha   90.00
_cell.angle_beta   90.00
_cell.angle_gamma   90.00
#
_symmetry.space_group_name_H-M   'P 1'
#
loop_
_entity.id
_entity.type
_entity.pdbx_description
1 polymer ?
#
loop_
_entity_poly.entity_id
_entity_poly.type
_entity_poly.pdbx_seq_one_letter_code
_entity_poly.pdbx_strand_id
1 'polypeptide(L)'
;MTNPSEDLMLDADGIPILTDLVRENETSESTEHPPKDEVSPDELAGLLLNSETFRQQLDEIAVELTKTVRQQIELALRPTLEEAISLALDDSNTASYEAVRKQLESALPDILARTLQD
;
A
#
# COMPACT_ATOMS: atom_id res chain seq x y z
N MET A 1 3.09 -30.50 -37.55
CA MET A 1 2.45 -29.17 -37.52
C MET A 1 1.17 -29.33 -38.32
N THR A 2 -0.03 -29.37 -37.75
CA THR A 2 -0.67 -28.39 -36.83
C THR A 2 -1.78 -29.09 -36.04
N ASN A 3 -1.81 -28.91 -34.70
CA ASN A 3 -2.96 -29.29 -33.88
C ASN A 3 -4.11 -28.32 -34.17
N PRO A 4 -5.34 -28.79 -34.45
CA PRO A 4 -6.50 -27.92 -34.47
C PRO A 4 -6.87 -27.58 -33.02
N SER A 5 -6.79 -26.29 -32.69
CA SER A 5 -7.27 -25.73 -31.44
C SER A 5 -8.73 -26.10 -31.22
N GLU A 6 -9.00 -26.80 -30.11
CA GLU A 6 -10.34 -26.93 -29.56
C GLU A 6 -10.83 -25.53 -29.19
N ASP A 7 -11.83 -25.06 -29.93
CA ASP A 7 -12.46 -23.75 -29.72
C ASP A 7 -13.29 -23.83 -28.44
N LEU A 8 -12.68 -23.50 -27.31
CA LEU A 8 -13.31 -23.50 -25.99
C LEU A 8 -14.38 -22.41 -25.97
N MET A 9 -15.65 -22.80 -25.94
CA MET A 9 -16.76 -21.84 -25.83
C MET A 9 -16.67 -21.13 -24.48
N LEU A 10 -16.47 -19.81 -24.50
CA LEU A 10 -16.38 -18.96 -23.32
C LEU A 10 -17.76 -18.36 -22.98
N ASP A 11 -18.02 -18.09 -21.70
CA ASP A 11 -19.19 -17.34 -21.26
C ASP A 11 -19.03 -15.82 -21.44
N ALA A 12 -20.03 -15.05 -21.01
CA ALA A 12 -20.04 -13.59 -21.12
C ALA A 12 -18.91 -12.89 -20.33
N ASP A 13 -18.27 -13.60 -19.40
CA ASP A 13 -17.17 -13.12 -18.58
C ASP A 13 -15.81 -13.69 -19.06
N GLY A 14 -15.80 -14.41 -20.19
CA GLY A 14 -14.59 -14.95 -20.82
C GLY A 14 -14.06 -16.24 -20.18
N ILE A 15 -14.86 -16.92 -19.37
CA ILE A 15 -14.49 -18.18 -18.70
C ILE A 15 -14.90 -19.38 -19.58
N PRO A 16 -14.03 -20.38 -19.78
CA PRO A 16 -14.37 -21.55 -20.59
C PRO A 16 -15.50 -22.37 -19.94
N ILE A 17 -16.59 -22.52 -20.69
CA ILE A 17 -17.71 -23.37 -20.33
C ILE A 17 -17.33 -24.81 -20.67
N LEU A 18 -17.01 -25.60 -19.64
CA LEU A 18 -16.80 -27.04 -19.76
C LEU A 18 -18.14 -27.71 -20.10
N THR A 19 -18.44 -27.83 -21.39
CA THR A 19 -19.64 -28.52 -21.90
C THR A 19 -19.41 -30.02 -22.11
N ASP A 20 -18.27 -30.56 -21.66
CA ASP A 20 -17.97 -31.98 -21.78
C ASP A 20 -18.87 -32.79 -20.83
N LEU A 21 -20.03 -33.15 -21.37
CA LEU A 21 -21.00 -34.06 -20.80
C LEU A 21 -20.27 -35.37 -20.50
N VAL A 22 -19.92 -35.60 -19.23
CA VAL A 22 -19.54 -36.92 -18.75
C VAL A 22 -20.74 -37.83 -18.99
N ARG A 23 -20.68 -38.59 -20.10
CA ARG A 23 -21.67 -39.63 -20.39
C ARG A 23 -21.64 -40.62 -19.24
N GLU A 24 -22.77 -40.75 -18.58
CA GLU A 24 -23.04 -41.73 -17.53
C GLU A 24 -22.95 -43.14 -18.14
N ASN A 25 -21.74 -43.67 -18.30
CA ASN A 25 -21.57 -45.08 -18.65
C ASN A 25 -20.31 -45.63 -17.99
N GLU A 26 -20.56 -46.49 -17.01
CA GLU A 26 -19.73 -47.62 -16.61
C GLU A 26 -18.46 -47.30 -15.78
N THR A 27 -18.55 -47.53 -14.47
CA THR A 27 -17.39 -47.90 -13.65
C THR A 27 -17.85 -48.80 -12.50
N SER A 28 -18.12 -50.07 -12.83
CA SER A 28 -17.85 -51.16 -11.90
C SER A 28 -16.40 -51.59 -12.11
N GLU A 29 -15.46 -50.83 -11.54
CA GLU A 29 -14.12 -51.34 -11.30
C GLU A 29 -13.60 -50.69 -10.03
N SER A 30 -13.43 -51.54 -9.02
CA SER A 30 -12.84 -51.19 -7.74
C SER A 30 -11.39 -50.80 -7.95
N THR A 31 -11.12 -49.52 -8.17
CA THR A 31 -9.79 -48.95 -8.04
C THR A 31 -9.70 -48.35 -6.64
N GLU A 32 -8.94 -49.02 -5.79
CA GLU A 32 -8.59 -48.57 -4.45
C GLU A 32 -8.22 -47.08 -4.45
N HIS A 33 -9.07 -46.27 -3.82
CA HIS A 33 -8.67 -44.93 -3.40
C HIS A 33 -7.49 -45.09 -2.43
N PRO A 34 -6.32 -44.47 -2.67
CA PRO A 34 -5.36 -44.28 -1.60
C PRO A 34 -6.04 -43.47 -0.49
N PRO A 35 -5.67 -43.67 0.79
CA PRO A 35 -6.34 -43.03 1.90
C PRO A 35 -6.27 -41.51 1.67
N LYS A 36 -7.42 -40.86 1.73
CA LYS A 36 -7.46 -39.42 1.88
C LYS A 36 -6.86 -39.13 3.26
N ASP A 37 -5.56 -38.90 3.31
CA ASP A 37 -4.96 -38.15 4.40
C ASP A 37 -5.50 -36.72 4.27
N GLU A 38 -6.72 -36.52 4.76
CA GLU A 38 -7.37 -35.23 4.92
C GLU A 38 -6.66 -34.51 6.07
N VAL A 39 -5.43 -34.06 5.81
CA VAL A 39 -4.73 -33.15 6.71
C VAL A 39 -5.59 -31.90 6.79
N SER A 40 -6.08 -31.58 7.99
CA SER A 40 -6.90 -30.38 8.19
C SER A 40 -6.11 -29.14 7.73
N PRO A 41 -6.76 -28.11 7.16
CA PRO A 41 -6.08 -26.86 6.77
C PRO A 41 -5.20 -26.28 7.89
N ASP A 42 -5.61 -26.45 9.15
CA ASP A 42 -4.86 -26.01 10.32
C ASP A 42 -3.61 -26.88 10.59
N GLU A 43 -3.68 -28.18 10.33
CA GLU A 43 -2.56 -29.11 10.45
C GLU A 43 -1.55 -28.91 9.31
N LEU A 44 -2.04 -28.60 8.11
CA LEU A 44 -1.22 -28.26 6.96
C LEU A 44 -0.54 -26.90 7.15
N ALA A 45 -1.24 -25.92 7.72
CA ALA A 45 -0.65 -24.66 8.15
C ALA A 45 0.44 -24.91 9.21
N GLY A 46 0.18 -25.75 10.21
CA GLY A 46 1.17 -26.14 11.22
C GLY A 46 2.41 -26.81 10.62
N LEU A 47 2.24 -27.70 9.64
CA LEU A 47 3.35 -28.35 8.92
C LEU A 47 4.15 -27.36 8.06
N LEU A 48 3.47 -26.44 7.37
CA LEU A 48 4.11 -25.39 6.59
C LEU A 48 4.88 -24.41 7.50
N LEU A 49 4.31 -24.03 8.63
CA LEU A 49 4.97 -23.20 9.64
C LEU A 49 6.19 -23.88 10.29
N ASN A 50 6.25 -25.21 10.27
CA ASN A 50 7.43 -25.98 10.69
C ASN A 50 8.50 -26.11 9.58
N SER A 51 8.16 -25.79 8.33
CA SER A 51 9.12 -25.77 7.22
C SER A 51 9.99 -24.53 7.28
N GLU A 52 11.31 -24.73 7.29
CA GLU A 52 12.30 -23.63 7.30
C GLU A 52 12.19 -22.74 6.06
N THR A 53 11.95 -23.33 4.88
CA THR A 53 11.82 -22.57 3.62
C THR A 53 10.58 -21.69 3.59
N PHE A 54 9.46 -22.18 4.14
CA PHE A 54 8.22 -21.43 4.23
C PHE A 54 8.35 -20.27 5.22
N ARG A 55 9.00 -20.49 6.37
CA ARG A 55 9.30 -19.43 7.34
C ARG A 55 10.17 -18.34 6.73
N GLN A 56 11.21 -18.74 5.98
CA GLN A 56 12.10 -17.78 5.32
C GLN A 56 11.36 -16.93 4.28
N GLN A 57 10.49 -17.54 3.47
CA GLN A 57 9.64 -16.80 2.52
C GLN A 57 8.68 -15.85 3.23
N LEU A 58 8.09 -16.27 4.35
CA LEU A 58 7.19 -15.44 5.14
C LEU A 58 7.92 -14.25 5.77
N ASP A 59 9.14 -14.44 6.26
CA ASP A 59 10.00 -13.37 6.76
C ASP A 59 10.38 -12.39 5.65
N GLU A 60 10.73 -12.86 4.45
CA GLU A 60 11.02 -12.00 3.30
C GLU A 60 9.81 -11.14 2.92
N ILE A 61 8.61 -11.74 2.86
CA ILE A 61 7.36 -11.03 2.60
C ILE A 61 7.07 -10.01 3.71
N ALA A 62 7.28 -10.37 4.98
CA ALA A 62 7.06 -9.47 6.10
C ALA A 62 8.00 -8.25 6.04
N VAL A 63 9.27 -8.46 5.66
CA VAL A 63 10.25 -7.38 5.47
C VAL A 63 9.84 -6.47 4.31
N GLU A 64 9.44 -7.04 3.18
CA GLU A 64 9.00 -6.26 2.01
C GLU A 64 7.72 -5.47 2.28
N LEU A 65 6.76 -6.09 2.98
CA LEU A 65 5.53 -5.43 3.40
C LEU A 65 5.83 -4.26 4.36
N THR A 66 6.72 -4.48 5.34
CA THR A 66 7.12 -3.42 6.28
C THR A 66 7.78 -2.25 5.55
N LYS A 67 8.66 -2.53 4.59
CA LYS A 67 9.29 -1.51 3.75
C LYS A 67 8.26 -0.73 2.94
N THR A 68 7.30 -1.43 2.34
CA THR A 68 6.24 -0.85 1.52
C THR A 68 5.33 0.06 2.35
N VAL A 69 4.87 -0.42 3.50
CA VAL A 69 4.03 0.36 4.43
C VAL A 69 4.77 1.62 4.89
N ARG A 70 6.05 1.49 5.25
CA ARG A 70 6.88 2.64 5.64
C ARG A 70 6.97 3.69 4.53
N GLN A 71 7.23 3.26 3.30
CA GLN A 71 7.31 4.15 2.14
C GLN A 71 5.98 4.83 1.85
N GLN A 72 4.86 4.11 1.93
CA GLN A 72 3.53 4.70 1.72
C GLN A 72 3.19 5.74 2.79
N ILE A 73 3.53 5.45 4.06
CA ILE A 73 3.36 6.41 5.16
C ILE A 73 4.22 7.66 4.92
N GLU A 74 5.49 7.48 4.52
CA GLU A 74 6.39 8.60 4.23
C GLU A 74 5.86 9.46 3.07
N LEU A 75 5.43 8.84 1.97
CA LEU A 75 4.86 9.54 0.82
C LEU A 75 3.59 10.30 1.17
N ALA A 76 2.76 9.77 2.07
CA ALA A 76 1.53 10.43 2.50
C ALA A 76 1.79 11.58 3.48
N LEU A 77 2.69 11.40 4.44
CA LEU A 77 2.91 12.36 5.52
C LEU A 77 3.86 13.49 5.14
N ARG A 78 4.88 13.21 4.30
CA ARG A 78 5.90 14.19 3.91
C ARG A 78 5.33 15.49 3.31
N PRO A 79 4.43 15.46 2.30
CA PRO A 79 3.88 16.70 1.74
C PRO A 79 3.06 17.49 2.77
N THR A 80 2.28 16.80 3.59
CA THR A 80 1.46 17.41 4.65
C THR A 80 2.34 18.09 5.72
N LEU A 81 3.45 17.46 6.10
CA LEU A 81 4.42 18.04 7.04
C LEU A 81 5.18 19.22 6.43
N GLU A 82 5.62 19.11 5.17
CA GLU A 82 6.29 20.20 4.45
C GLU A 82 5.37 21.43 4.34
N GLU A 83 4.09 21.23 4.01
CA GLU A 83 3.08 22.29 3.97
C GLU A 83 2.85 22.91 5.35
N ALA A 84 2.67 22.10 6.39
CA ALA A 84 2.47 22.60 7.76
C ALA A 84 3.69 23.40 8.27
N ILE A 85 4.91 22.95 7.96
CA ILE A 85 6.14 23.68 8.29
C ILE A 85 6.21 24.99 7.50
N SER A 86 5.90 24.98 6.20
CA SER A 86 5.89 26.19 5.37
C SER A 86 4.91 27.22 5.89
N LEU A 87 3.67 26.81 6.21
CA LEU A 87 2.65 27.69 6.78
C LEU A 87 3.09 28.27 8.13
N ALA A 88 3.65 27.44 9.01
CA ALA A 88 4.14 27.91 10.31
C ALA A 88 5.30 28.92 10.17
N LEU A 89 6.20 28.70 9.21
CA LEU A 89 7.29 29.63 8.91
C LEU A 89 6.76 30.95 8.33
N ASP A 90 5.83 30.90 7.37
CA ASP A 90 5.23 32.10 6.78
C ASP A 90 4.42 32.91 7.80
N ASP A 91 3.66 32.26 8.68
CA ASP A 91 2.94 32.91 9.79
C ASP A 91 3.91 33.57 10.78
N SER A 92 5.03 32.92 11.09
CA SER A 92 6.06 33.50 11.98
C SER A 92 6.72 34.74 11.36
N ASN A 93 6.91 34.73 10.04
CA ASN A 93 7.59 35.80 9.32
C ASN A 93 6.65 37.00 9.14
N THR A 94 5.37 36.77 8.84
CA THR A 94 4.34 37.82 8.75
C THR A 94 4.10 38.49 10.10
N ALA A 95 3.97 37.73 11.18
CA ALA A 95 3.84 38.28 12.53
C ALA A 95 5.06 39.14 12.94
N SER A 96 6.27 38.68 12.62
CA SER A 96 7.51 39.42 12.89
C SER A 96 7.61 40.70 12.06
N TYR A 97 7.24 40.65 10.78
CA TYR A 97 7.23 41.81 9.90
C TYR A 97 6.22 42.86 10.36
N GLU A 98 5.01 42.45 10.77
CA GLU A 98 3.98 43.36 11.27
C GLU A 98 4.42 44.04 12.59
N ALA A 99 5.07 43.29 13.49
CA ALA A 99 5.60 43.84 14.73
C ALA A 99 6.71 44.89 14.47
N VAL A 100 7.66 44.58 13.59
CA VAL A 100 8.73 45.51 13.19
C VAL A 100 8.15 46.75 12.52
N ARG A 101 7.18 46.58 11.62
CA ARG A 101 6.49 47.68 10.95
C ARG A 101 5.78 48.59 11.95
N LYS A 102 4.99 48.04 12.89
CA LYS A 102 4.31 48.82 13.94
C LYS A 102 5.30 49.57 14.83
N GLN A 103 6.42 48.93 15.17
CA GLN A 103 7.45 49.57 15.98
C GLN A 103 8.13 50.71 15.22
N LEU A 104 8.45 50.51 13.93
CA LEU A 104 8.96 51.56 13.05
C LEU A 104 7.95 52.71 12.88
N GLU A 105 6.68 52.42 12.61
CA GLU A 105 5.61 53.42 12.48
C GLU A 105 5.43 54.23 13.78
N SER A 106 5.60 53.61 14.95
CA SER A 106 5.51 54.31 16.24
C SER A 106 6.75 55.17 16.54
N ALA A 107 7.93 54.73 16.12
CA ALA A 107 9.20 55.41 16.43
C ALA A 107 9.56 56.49 15.39
N LEU A 108 9.04 56.37 14.16
CA LEU A 108 9.29 57.29 13.05
C LEU A 108 8.98 58.76 13.38
N PRO A 109 7.83 59.10 13.99
CA PRO A 109 7.51 60.49 14.34
C PRO A 109 8.52 61.11 15.30
N ASP A 110 8.95 60.36 16.32
CA ASP A 110 9.91 60.82 17.32
C ASP A 110 11.32 60.96 16.74
N ILE A 111 11.72 60.05 15.87
CA ILE A 111 13.00 60.12 15.15
C ILE A 111 12.99 61.34 14.23
N LEU A 112 11.93 61.54 13.45
CA LEU A 112 11.78 62.70 12.57
C LEU A 112 11.79 64.02 13.35
N ALA A 113 11.06 64.08 14.46
CA ALA A 113 11.01 65.26 15.33
C ALA A 113 12.40 65.62 15.89
N ARG A 114 13.19 64.62 16.28
CA ARG A 114 14.59 64.83 16.72
C ARG A 114 15.48 65.30 15.59
N THR A 115 15.39 64.70 14.40
CA THR A 115 16.22 65.09 13.24
C THR A 115 15.85 66.44 12.63
N LEU A 116 14.65 66.97 12.91
CA LEU A 116 14.19 68.29 12.48
C LEU A 116 14.49 69.40 13.50
N GLN A 117 14.91 69.04 14.71
CA GLN A 117 15.26 69.97 15.79
C GLN A 117 16.77 70.23 15.93
N ASP A 118 17.61 69.42 15.29
CA ASP A 118 19.05 69.66 15.06
C ASP A 118 19.29 70.34 13.71
#